data_AF-A0A1V4YEZ5-F1
#
_entry.id   AF-A0A1V4YEZ5-F1
#
_cell.length_a   1.000
_cell.length_b   1.000
_cell.length_c   1.000
_cell.angle_alpha   90.00
_cell.angle_beta   90.00
_cell.angle_gamma   90.00
#
_symmetry.space_group_name_H-M   'P 1'
#
loop_
_entity.id
_entity.type
_entity.pdbx_description
1 polymer ?
#
loop_
_entity_poly.entity_id
_entity_poly.type
_entity_poly.pdbx_seq_one_letter_code
_entity_poly.pdbx_strand_id
1 'polypeptide(L)' 'MDDSNNNSKSLLKKAYNCKSTEFESMLEKIDDELRKNKDDQDALTAKLVLTSKMAVKRIDSK' A
#
# COMPACT_ATOMS: atom_id res chain seq x y z
N MET A 1 -10.97 -10.15 -19.03
CA MET A 1 -9.51 -9.99 -18.88
C MET A 1 -9.28 -9.29 -17.55
N ASP A 2 -8.60 -9.98 -16.63
CA ASP A 2 -7.77 -9.47 -15.52
C ASP A 2 -8.18 -8.17 -14.80
N ASP A 3 -9.27 -8.20 -14.01
CA ASP A 3 -9.68 -7.06 -13.16
C ASP A 3 -8.76 -6.82 -11.95
N SER A 4 -7.94 -7.80 -11.54
CA SER A 4 -7.08 -7.69 -10.34
C SER A 4 -5.93 -6.70 -10.56
N ASN A 5 -5.37 -6.67 -11.77
CA ASN A 5 -4.20 -5.87 -12.13
C ASN A 5 -4.46 -4.34 -12.14
N ASN A 6 -5.72 -3.92 -12.35
CA ASN A 6 -6.07 -2.50 -12.25
C ASN A 6 -6.12 -2.01 -10.80
N ASN A 7 -6.44 -2.91 -9.87
CA ASN A 7 -6.65 -2.56 -8.47
C ASN A 7 -5.31 -2.34 -7.76
N SER A 8 -4.34 -3.24 -7.94
CA SER A 8 -3.01 -3.14 -7.34
C SER A 8 -2.22 -1.93 -7.85
N LYS A 9 -2.29 -1.61 -9.15
CA LYS A 9 -1.73 -0.36 -9.71
C LYS A 9 -2.32 0.90 -9.10
N SER A 10 -3.64 0.90 -8.88
CA SER A 10 -4.33 2.01 -8.22
C SER A 10 -3.87 2.16 -6.76
N LEU A 11 -3.73 1.04 -6.05
CA LEU A 11 -3.23 1.02 -4.67
C LEU A 11 -1.78 1.51 -4.59
N LEU A 12 -0.90 1.10 -5.51
CA LEU A 12 0.47 1.60 -5.59
C LEU A 12 0.52 3.12 -5.75
N LYS A 13 -0.25 3.67 -6.71
CA LYS A 13 -0.33 5.12 -6.90
C LYS A 13 -0.87 5.85 -5.66
N LYS A 14 -1.83 5.25 -4.97
CA LYS A 14 -2.37 5.80 -3.72
C LYS A 14 -1.34 5.73 -2.59
N ALA A 15 -0.56 4.65 -2.46
CA ALA A 15 0.48 4.50 -1.44
C ALA A 15 1.55 5.61 -1.55
N TYR A 16 1.98 5.97 -2.77
CA TYR A 16 2.90 7.10 -2.98
C TYR A 16 2.35 8.45 -2.49
N ASN A 17 1.04 8.66 -2.56
CA ASN A 17 0.39 9.91 -2.19
C ASN A 17 -0.33 9.86 -0.83
N CYS A 18 -0.25 8.73 -0.12
CA CYS A 18 -1.00 8.47 1.10
C CYS A 18 -0.53 9.38 2.25
N LYS A 19 -1.49 9.98 2.97
CA LYS A 19 -1.24 10.81 4.15
C LYS A 19 -1.17 9.95 5.42
N SER A 20 -0.54 10.47 6.46
CA SER A 20 -0.34 9.73 7.72
C SER A 20 -1.64 9.28 8.38
N THR A 21 -2.70 10.08 8.27
CA THR A 21 -4.03 9.76 8.79
C THR A 21 -4.70 8.59 8.08
N GLU A 22 -4.18 8.18 6.92
CA GLU A 22 -4.78 7.15 6.06
C GLU A 22 -3.96 5.86 6.05
N PHE A 23 -2.81 5.83 6.74
CA PHE A 23 -1.85 4.72 6.62
C PHE A 23 -2.45 3.37 6.99
N GLU A 24 -3.16 3.26 8.11
CA GLU A 24 -3.72 1.98 8.56
C GLU A 24 -4.79 1.45 7.58
N SER A 25 -5.71 2.32 7.14
CA SER A 25 -6.72 1.94 6.14
C SER A 25 -6.10 1.58 4.78
N MET A 26 -5.01 2.24 4.38
CA MET A 26 -4.31 1.92 3.14
C MET A 26 -3.59 0.57 3.24
N LEU A 27 -3.00 0.26 4.40
CA LEU A 27 -2.31 -1.00 4.63
C LEU A 27 -3.27 -2.18 4.57
N GLU A 28 -4.44 -2.05 5.18
CA GLU A 28 -5.50 -3.06 5.13
C GLU A 28 -5.92 -3.37 3.69
N LYS A 29 -6.16 -2.34 2.86
CA LYS A 29 -6.52 -2.52 1.44
C LYS A 29 -5.43 -3.22 0.62
N ILE A 30 -4.16 -2.94 0.91
CA ILE A 30 -3.04 -3.59 0.24
C ILE A 30 -2.95 -5.06 0.66
N ASP A 31 -3.12 -5.34 1.96
CA ASP A 31 -3.13 -6.71 2.47
C ASP A 31 -4.31 -7.52 1.91
N ASP A 32 -5.48 -6.91 1.73
CA ASP A 32 -6.63 -7.53 1.06
C ASP A 32 -6.31 -7.96 -0.37
N GLU A 33 -5.60 -7.13 -1.11
CA GLU A 33 -5.20 -7.45 -2.49
C GLU A 33 -4.16 -8.56 -2.52
N LEU A 34 -3.17 -8.52 -1.62
CA LEU A 34 -2.16 -9.57 -1.47
C LEU A 34 -2.74 -10.91 -0.99
N ARG A 35 -3.87 -10.90 -0.27
CA ARG A 35 -4.61 -12.12 0.08
C ARG A 35 -5.20 -12.82 -1.14
N LYS A 36 -5.57 -12.06 -2.18
CA LYS A 36 -6.08 -12.61 -3.46
C LYS A 36 -4.94 -13.12 -4.33
N ASN A 37 -3.86 -12.33 -4.43
CA ASN A 37 -2.66 -12.69 -5.16
C ASN A 37 -1.39 -12.28 -4.39
N LYS A 38 -0.72 -13.27 -3.79
CA LYS A 38 0.46 -13.04 -2.94
C LYS A 38 1.67 -12.53 -3.70
N ASP A 39 1.73 -12.79 -5.00
CA ASP A 39 2.87 -12.46 -5.86
C ASP A 39 2.61 -11.20 -6.71
N ASP A 40 1.52 -10.47 -6.44
CA ASP A 40 1.23 -9.19 -7.08
C ASP A 40 2.32 -8.16 -6.74
N GLN A 41 3.19 -7.90 -7.71
CA GLN A 41 4.34 -7.02 -7.55
C GLN A 41 3.93 -5.57 -7.27
N ASP A 42 2.80 -5.10 -7.82
CA ASP A 42 2.33 -3.75 -7.61
C ASP A 42 1.82 -3.59 -6.17
N ALA A 43 1.08 -4.59 -5.65
CA ALA A 43 0.62 -4.60 -4.26
C ALA A 43 1.77 -4.77 -3.25
N LEU A 44 2.77 -5.62 -3.55
CA LEU A 44 3.98 -5.76 -2.73
C LEU A 44 4.76 -4.44 -2.68
N THR A 45 4.92 -3.77 -3.81
CA THR A 45 5.59 -2.47 -3.89
C THR A 45 4.80 -1.41 -3.12
N ALA A 46 3.46 -1.42 -3.24
CA ALA A 46 2.60 -0.51 -2.50
C ALA A 46 2.78 -0.67 -0.98
N LYS A 47 2.86 -1.92 -0.51
CA LYS A 47 3.10 -2.25 0.91
C LYS A 47 4.44 -1.68 1.37
N LEU A 48 5.51 -1.93 0.62
CA LEU A 48 6.85 -1.44 0.94
C LEU A 48 6.91 0.10 1.04
N VAL A 49 6.32 0.80 0.07
CA VAL A 49 6.26 2.27 0.06
C VAL A 49 5.51 2.80 1.27
N LEU A 50 4.35 2.22 1.57
CA LEU A 50 3.50 2.65 2.68
C LEU A 50 4.18 2.42 4.03
N THR A 51 4.73 1.22 4.28
CA THR A 51 5.40 0.90 5.55
C THR A 51 6.64 1.76 5.76
N SER A 52 7.37 2.10 4.69
CA SER A 52 8.52 3.01 4.76
C SER A 52 8.09 4.43 5.19
N LYS A 53 7.00 4.95 4.61
CA LYS A 53 6.41 6.25 5.01
C LYS A 53 5.95 6.26 6.47
N MET A 54 5.33 5.16 6.92
CA MET A 54 4.93 4.98 8.32
C MET A 54 6.13 5.03 9.27
N ALA A 55 7.22 4.35 8.91
CA ALA A 55 8.44 4.32 9.72
C ALA A 55 9.07 5.71 9.86
N VAL A 56 9.18 6.47 8.77
CA VAL A 56 9.71 7.85 8.80
C VAL A 56 8.86 8.75 9.70
N LYS A 57 7.52 8.69 9.59
CA LYS A 57 6.64 9.54 10.41
C LYS A 57 6.69 9.23 11.91
N ARG A 58 6.96 7.98 12.29
CA ARG A 58 7.18 7.61 13.70
C ARG A 58 8.45 8.25 14.29
N ILE A 59 9.42 8.60 13.45
CA ILE A 59 10.66 9.27 13.89
C ILE A 59 10.43 10.77 14.09
N ASP A 60 9.64 11.41 13.21
CA ASP A 60 9.33 12.85 13.29
C ASP A 60 8.46 13.27 14.50
N SER A 61 7.81 12.31 15.17
CA SER A 61 6.88 12.59 16.28
C SER A 61 7.57 12.54 17.66
N LYS A 62 8.90 12.61 17.70
CA LYS A 62 9.72 12.35 18.89
C LYS A 62 10.55 13.54 19.31
#